data_AF-A0A847WQC8-F1
#
_entry.id   AF-A0A847WQC8-F1
#
_cell.length_a   1.000
_cell.length_b   1.000
_cell.length_c   1.000
_cell.angle_alpha   90.00
_cell.angle_beta   90.00
_cell.angle_gamma   90.00
#
_symmetry.space_group_name_H-M   'P 1'
#
loop_
_entity.id
_entity.type
_entity.pdbx_description
1 polymer ?
#
loop_
_entity_poly.entity_id
_entity_poly.type
_entity_poly.pdbx_seq_one_letter_code
_entity_poly.pdbx_strand_id
1 'polypeptide(L)'
;MPKVFLIITILIFGLTFISDIVARIYIYQGKKMTLSTDSYSALMKILNLKQDDLETRQTGLQIIEAKNYYYHPLKNLIAINDFTSTTVHAHLATLHEAGHYLSLNASTKREKGVRFSTLVIAFNRLIVIPFFVLCTFLLDYEKGPSTLLFSIATIFIVYFAYATILRFYFGLVEEHRASQIGLDYVEKNYDQKVFKFARVSYRLFYCQYLFFTLLFAVAIAFIYWLIFFFYINL
;
A
#
# COMPACT_ATOMS: atom_id res chain seq x y z
N MET A 1 -20.94 1.39 23.84
CA MET A 1 -20.03 1.75 22.73
C MET A 1 -18.56 1.34 22.93
N PRO A 2 -17.88 1.60 24.06
CA PRO A 2 -16.43 1.32 24.17
C PRO A 2 -16.05 -0.16 23.98
N LYS A 3 -16.85 -1.08 24.54
CA LYS A 3 -16.61 -2.53 24.40
C LYS A 3 -16.68 -3.00 22.94
N VAL A 4 -17.67 -2.52 22.18
CA VAL A 4 -17.85 -2.88 20.76
C VAL A 4 -16.66 -2.41 19.93
N PHE A 5 -16.23 -1.16 20.16
CA PHE A 5 -15.14 -0.55 19.41
C PHE A 5 -13.78 -1.20 19.74
N LEU A 6 -13.57 -1.58 21.01
CA LEU A 6 -12.43 -2.39 21.43
C LEU A 6 -12.43 -3.78 20.77
N ILE A 7 -13.57 -4.47 20.72
CA ILE A 7 -13.70 -5.78 20.06
C ILE A 7 -13.35 -5.66 18.57
N ILE A 8 -13.87 -4.65 17.86
CA ILE A 8 -13.56 -4.41 16.45
C ILE A 8 -12.05 -4.20 16.25
N THR A 9 -11.42 -3.41 17.12
CA THR A 9 -9.97 -3.14 17.07
C THR A 9 -9.16 -4.43 17.24
N ILE A 10 -9.51 -5.26 18.24
CA ILE A 10 -8.84 -6.54 18.50
C ILE A 10 -9.01 -7.50 17.32
N LEU A 11 -10.22 -7.58 16.74
CA LEU A 11 -10.50 -8.44 15.60
C LEU A 11 -9.68 -8.03 14.36
N ILE A 12 -9.65 -6.73 14.03
CA ILE A 12 -8.87 -6.23 12.89
C ILE A 12 -7.38 -6.43 13.10
N PHE A 13 -6.89 -6.22 14.32
CA PHE A 13 -5.50 -6.51 14.67
C PHE A 13 -5.17 -8.00 14.46
N GLY A 14 -6.01 -8.90 14.96
CA GLY A 14 -5.86 -10.35 14.76
C GLY A 14 -5.86 -10.74 13.28
N LEU A 15 -6.79 -10.20 12.48
CA LEU A 15 -6.85 -10.44 11.03
C LEU A 15 -5.59 -9.92 10.32
N THR A 16 -5.10 -8.74 10.70
CA THR A 16 -3.87 -8.16 10.14
C THR A 16 -2.69 -9.08 10.41
N PHE A 17 -2.52 -9.53 11.67
CA PHE A 17 -1.44 -10.42 12.07
C PHE A 17 -1.49 -11.77 11.34
N ILE A 18 -2.67 -12.41 11.28
CA ILE A 18 -2.87 -13.66 10.55
C ILE A 18 -2.53 -13.48 9.06
N SER A 19 -3.01 -12.39 8.45
CA SER A 19 -2.74 -12.11 7.03
C SER A 19 -1.25 -11.90 6.75
N ASP A 20 -0.51 -11.25 7.64
CA ASP A 20 0.94 -11.05 7.53
C ASP A 20 1.70 -12.37 7.59
N ILE A 21 1.35 -13.26 8.54
CA ILE A 21 1.94 -14.60 8.64
C ILE A 21 1.70 -15.39 7.36
N VAL A 22 0.45 -15.44 6.89
CA VAL A 22 0.09 -16.19 5.68
C VAL A 22 0.82 -15.62 4.45
N ALA A 23 0.91 -14.30 4.32
CA ALA A 23 1.66 -13.65 3.26
C ALA A 23 3.15 -14.04 3.28
N ARG A 24 3.79 -14.06 4.47
CA ARG A 24 5.19 -14.48 4.61
C ARG A 24 5.42 -15.94 4.21
N ILE A 25 4.49 -16.83 4.54
CA ILE A 25 4.55 -18.24 4.10
C ILE A 25 4.55 -18.32 2.57
N TYR A 26 3.67 -17.58 1.90
CA TYR A 26 3.62 -17.54 0.44
C TYR A 26 4.85 -16.88 -0.17
N ILE A 27 5.40 -15.82 0.43
CA ILE A 27 6.69 -15.25 0.01
C ILE A 27 7.78 -16.32 0.06
N TYR A 28 7.87 -17.08 1.16
CA TYR A 28 8.87 -18.13 1.31
C TYR A 28 8.70 -19.26 0.29
N GLN A 29 7.46 -19.69 0.02
CA GLN A 29 7.16 -20.68 -1.02
C GLN A 29 7.53 -20.15 -2.41
N GLY A 30 7.17 -18.91 -2.73
CA GLY A 30 7.48 -18.28 -4.01
C GLY A 30 8.97 -18.07 -4.25
N LYS A 31 9.77 -17.94 -3.20
CA LYS A 31 11.25 -17.91 -3.28
C LYS A 31 11.86 -19.29 -3.58
N LYS A 32 11.17 -20.39 -3.26
CA LYS A 32 11.61 -21.76 -3.59
C LYS A 32 11.27 -22.19 -5.01
N MET A 33 10.33 -21.50 -5.65
CA MET A 33 9.92 -21.76 -7.04
C MET A 33 10.74 -20.87 -7.96
N THR A 34 11.33 -21.44 -9.01
CA THR A 34 12.11 -20.73 -10.03
C THR A 34 11.44 -20.82 -11.40
N LEU A 35 11.73 -19.83 -12.24
CA LEU A 35 11.29 -19.73 -13.62
C LEU A 35 12.50 -19.74 -14.55
N SER A 36 12.28 -20.02 -15.83
CA SER A 36 13.34 -20.04 -16.85
C SER A 36 13.81 -18.64 -17.28
N THR A 37 13.05 -17.62 -16.94
CA THR A 37 13.33 -16.20 -17.23
C THR A 37 13.64 -15.45 -15.95
N ASP A 38 14.39 -14.36 -16.06
CA ASP A 38 14.58 -13.42 -14.96
C ASP A 38 13.46 -12.38 -14.89
N SER A 39 13.31 -11.78 -13.70
CA SER A 39 12.22 -10.85 -13.41
C SER A 39 12.31 -9.54 -14.20
N TYR A 40 13.51 -9.09 -14.57
CA TYR A 40 13.70 -7.89 -15.40
C TYR A 40 13.26 -8.13 -16.85
N SER A 41 13.58 -9.29 -17.42
CA SER A 41 13.08 -9.72 -18.73
C SER A 41 11.55 -9.79 -18.77
N ALA A 42 10.92 -10.28 -17.71
CA ALA A 42 9.46 -10.27 -17.58
C ALA A 42 8.89 -8.84 -17.48
N LEU A 43 9.56 -7.95 -16.75
CA LEU A 43 9.22 -6.53 -16.65
C LEU A 43 9.24 -5.84 -18.02
N MET A 44 10.32 -6.01 -18.77
CA MET A 44 10.47 -5.41 -20.10
C MET A 44 9.38 -5.89 -21.05
N LYS A 45 9.05 -7.19 -21.00
CA LYS A 45 7.97 -7.78 -21.80
C LYS A 45 6.59 -7.23 -21.45
N ILE A 46 6.22 -7.15 -20.17
CA ILE A 46 4.89 -6.65 -19.78
C ILE A 46 4.73 -5.15 -20.11
N LEU A 47 5.82 -4.39 -20.03
CA LEU A 47 5.83 -2.97 -20.40
C LEU A 47 5.90 -2.75 -21.92
N ASN A 48 6.09 -3.81 -22.70
CA ASN A 48 6.36 -3.76 -24.14
C ASN A 48 7.50 -2.78 -24.49
N LEU A 49 8.55 -2.79 -23.67
CA LEU A 49 9.73 -1.96 -23.86
C LEU A 49 10.87 -2.80 -24.43
N LYS A 50 11.60 -2.23 -25.40
CA LYS A 50 12.94 -2.69 -25.76
C LYS A 50 13.97 -1.97 -24.90
N GLN A 51 15.15 -2.56 -24.76
CA GLN A 51 16.23 -1.98 -23.97
C GLN A 51 16.63 -0.58 -24.49
N ASP A 52 16.60 -0.40 -25.81
CA ASP A 52 16.89 0.87 -26.49
C ASP A 52 15.83 1.97 -26.20
N ASP A 53 14.62 1.60 -25.81
CA ASP A 53 13.54 2.55 -25.47
C ASP A 53 13.78 3.25 -24.11
N LEU A 54 14.59 2.63 -23.23
CA LEU A 54 14.97 3.21 -21.94
C LEU A 54 16.08 4.27 -22.10
N GLU A 55 17.03 4.04 -23.02
CA GLU A 55 18.15 4.97 -23.26
C GLU A 55 17.70 6.25 -23.99
N THR A 56 16.65 6.16 -24.80
CA THR A 56 16.14 7.27 -25.63
C THR A 56 15.18 8.22 -24.92
N ARG A 57 14.95 8.07 -23.59
CA ARG A 57 14.06 8.92 -22.76
C ARG A 57 12.60 9.02 -23.20
N GLN A 58 12.13 8.19 -24.16
CA GLN A 58 10.80 8.37 -24.77
C GLN A 58 9.62 8.25 -23.80
N THR A 59 9.78 7.56 -22.67
CA THR A 59 8.71 7.34 -21.68
C THR A 59 8.92 8.08 -20.35
N GLY A 60 10.11 8.66 -20.12
CA GLY A 60 10.50 9.21 -18.81
C GLY A 60 10.43 8.19 -17.66
N LEU A 61 10.30 6.89 -17.95
CA LEU A 61 10.27 5.80 -16.97
C LEU A 61 11.71 5.41 -16.60
N GLN A 62 11.99 5.34 -15.30
CA GLN A 62 13.26 4.82 -14.78
C GLN A 62 13.04 3.43 -14.18
N ILE A 63 13.92 2.47 -14.47
CA ILE A 63 13.94 1.16 -13.84
C ILE A 63 15.27 1.02 -13.09
N ILE A 64 15.22 0.75 -11.79
CA ILE A 64 16.41 0.65 -10.93
C ILE A 64 16.40 -0.60 -10.06
N GLU A 65 17.59 -1.04 -9.66
CA GLU A 65 17.74 -1.99 -8.56
C GLU A 65 17.67 -1.26 -7.21
N ALA A 66 16.82 -1.74 -6.29
CA ALA A 66 16.74 -1.25 -4.93
C ALA A 66 16.25 -2.34 -3.98
N LYS A 67 16.57 -2.24 -2.68
CA LYS A 67 16.23 -3.26 -1.68
C LYS A 67 14.75 -3.71 -1.64
N ASN A 68 13.82 -2.86 -2.09
CA ASN A 68 12.40 -3.11 -2.07
C ASN A 68 11.79 -2.93 -3.46
N TYR A 69 10.75 -3.70 -3.75
CA TYR A 69 9.89 -3.51 -4.92
C TYR A 69 8.96 -2.32 -4.67
N TYR A 70 8.94 -1.34 -5.57
CA TYR A 70 7.95 -0.26 -5.56
C TYR A 70 7.88 0.49 -6.90
N TYR A 71 6.70 0.96 -7.25
CA TYR A 71 6.49 2.02 -8.24
C TYR A 71 6.31 3.39 -7.57
N HIS A 72 7.10 4.38 -7.99
CA HIS A 72 7.03 5.75 -7.51
C HIS A 72 6.31 6.67 -8.51
N PRO A 73 5.03 7.00 -8.31
CA PRO A 73 4.22 7.72 -9.30
C PRO A 73 4.65 9.17 -9.57
N LEU A 74 5.32 9.83 -8.62
CA LEU A 74 5.84 11.20 -8.81
C LEU A 74 7.19 11.24 -9.56
N LYS A 75 7.99 10.17 -9.48
CA LYS A 75 9.30 10.08 -10.14
C LYS A 75 9.24 9.24 -11.42
N ASN A 76 8.09 8.62 -11.68
CA ASN A 76 7.88 7.63 -12.73
C ASN A 76 8.99 6.57 -12.74
N LEU A 77 9.15 5.88 -11.60
CA LEU A 77 10.27 4.97 -11.36
C LEU A 77 9.76 3.62 -10.85
N ILE A 78 10.22 2.52 -11.44
CA ILE A 78 10.01 1.16 -10.94
C ILE A 78 11.33 0.69 -10.31
N ALA A 79 11.26 0.33 -9.04
CA ALA A 79 12.36 -0.30 -8.33
C ALA A 79 12.06 -1.79 -8.15
N ILE A 80 13.05 -2.64 -8.44
CA ILE A 80 13.01 -4.08 -8.18
C ILE A 80 14.31 -4.53 -7.48
N ASN A 81 14.27 -5.66 -6.77
CA ASN A 81 15.38 -6.02 -5.86
C ASN A 81 16.64 -6.52 -6.56
N ASP A 82 16.47 -7.31 -7.60
CA ASP A 82 17.56 -7.95 -8.34
C ASP A 82 17.06 -8.27 -9.75
N PHE A 83 17.70 -7.69 -10.75
CA PHE A 83 17.34 -7.86 -12.16
C PHE A 83 17.49 -9.31 -12.62
N THR A 84 18.40 -10.06 -11.99
CA THR A 84 18.71 -11.45 -12.36
C THR A 84 17.85 -12.48 -11.64
N SER A 85 16.98 -12.06 -10.72
CA SER A 85 16.19 -13.01 -9.93
C SER A 85 15.22 -13.81 -10.79
N THR A 86 15.32 -15.13 -10.70
CA THR A 86 14.45 -16.09 -11.39
C THR A 86 13.32 -16.61 -10.50
N THR A 87 13.22 -16.15 -9.25
CA THR A 87 12.21 -16.65 -8.31
C THR A 87 10.81 -16.19 -8.72
N VAL A 88 9.80 -17.04 -8.46
CA VAL A 88 8.40 -16.68 -8.69
C VAL A 88 8.00 -15.47 -7.86
N HIS A 89 8.46 -15.39 -6.60
CA HIS A 89 8.18 -14.22 -5.76
C HIS A 89 8.70 -12.92 -6.39
N ALA A 90 9.94 -12.89 -6.89
CA ALA A 90 10.51 -11.71 -7.54
C ALA A 90 9.75 -11.33 -8.81
N HIS A 91 9.33 -12.32 -9.61
CA HIS A 91 8.49 -12.08 -10.78
C HIS A 91 7.16 -11.45 -10.42
N LEU A 92 6.43 -12.04 -9.46
CA LEU A 92 5.12 -11.52 -9.08
C LEU A 92 5.21 -10.11 -8.49
N ALA A 93 6.21 -9.84 -7.65
CA ALA A 93 6.43 -8.49 -7.12
C ALA A 93 6.75 -7.50 -8.25
N THR A 94 7.64 -7.87 -9.16
CA THR A 94 8.02 -7.03 -10.31
C THR A 94 6.86 -6.74 -11.24
N LEU A 95 6.07 -7.76 -11.59
CA LEU A 95 4.88 -7.63 -12.44
C LEU A 95 3.80 -6.79 -11.77
N HIS A 96 3.68 -6.85 -10.44
CA HIS A 96 2.76 -6.00 -9.69
C HIS A 96 3.16 -4.52 -9.78
N GLU A 97 4.44 -4.18 -9.58
CA GLU A 97 4.92 -2.80 -9.74
C GLU A 97 4.78 -2.29 -11.19
N ALA A 98 5.02 -3.16 -12.18
CA ALA A 98 4.73 -2.87 -13.58
C ALA A 98 3.23 -2.61 -13.80
N GLY A 99 2.39 -3.41 -13.14
CA GLY A 99 0.94 -3.24 -13.12
C GLY A 99 0.52 -1.87 -12.60
N HIS A 100 1.17 -1.36 -11.54
CA HIS A 100 0.94 0.01 -11.06
C HIS A 100 1.29 1.05 -12.13
N TYR A 101 2.47 0.95 -12.75
CA TYR A 101 2.86 1.86 -13.82
C TYR A 101 1.85 1.87 -14.97
N LEU A 102 1.46 0.70 -15.48
CA LEU A 102 0.52 0.57 -16.59
C LEU A 102 -0.87 1.09 -16.22
N SER A 103 -1.33 0.79 -14.99
CA SER A 103 -2.62 1.28 -14.51
C SER A 103 -2.65 2.80 -14.41
N LEU A 104 -1.64 3.40 -13.79
CA LEU A 104 -1.63 4.81 -13.46
C LEU A 104 -1.47 5.68 -14.71
N ASN A 105 -0.69 5.21 -15.68
CA ASN A 105 -0.45 5.90 -16.94
C ASN A 105 -1.49 5.56 -18.03
N ALA A 106 -2.54 4.79 -17.71
CA ALA A 106 -3.63 4.50 -18.64
C ALA A 106 -4.43 5.76 -19.06
N SER A 107 -4.47 6.80 -18.22
CA SER A 107 -5.05 8.10 -18.58
C SER A 107 -4.54 9.22 -17.69
N THR A 108 -4.45 10.44 -18.25
CA THR A 108 -4.02 11.64 -17.51
C THR A 108 -4.92 11.95 -16.31
N LYS A 109 -6.23 11.67 -16.40
CA LYS A 109 -7.17 11.89 -15.29
C LYS A 109 -6.83 10.98 -14.09
N ARG A 110 -6.51 9.72 -14.38
CA ARG A 110 -6.18 8.72 -13.36
C ARG A 110 -4.83 9.03 -12.72
N GLU A 111 -3.83 9.34 -13.53
CA GLU A 111 -2.50 9.77 -13.09
C GLU A 111 -2.61 10.94 -12.09
N LYS A 112 -3.34 12.01 -12.47
CA LYS A 112 -3.56 13.18 -11.60
C LYS A 112 -4.28 12.82 -10.31
N GLY A 113 -5.34 12.01 -10.39
CA GLY A 113 -6.13 11.61 -9.22
C GLY A 113 -5.31 10.80 -8.21
N VAL A 114 -4.53 9.84 -8.68
CA VAL A 114 -3.67 9.04 -7.79
C VAL A 114 -2.51 9.87 -7.24
N ARG A 115 -1.85 10.70 -8.05
CA ARG A 115 -0.79 11.59 -7.54
C ARG A 115 -1.29 12.51 -6.42
N PHE A 116 -2.47 13.11 -6.62
CA PHE A 116 -3.11 13.91 -5.57
C PHE A 116 -3.39 13.08 -4.32
N SER A 117 -3.99 11.89 -4.47
CA SER A 117 -4.24 10.97 -3.36
C SER A 117 -2.96 10.60 -2.60
N THR A 118 -1.88 10.28 -3.32
CA THR A 118 -0.57 9.96 -2.73
C THR A 118 -0.03 11.12 -1.90
N LEU A 119 -0.16 12.36 -2.37
CA LEU A 119 0.27 13.55 -1.62
C LEU A 119 -0.55 13.74 -0.34
N VAL A 120 -1.88 13.60 -0.42
CA VAL A 120 -2.77 13.71 0.74
C VAL A 120 -2.43 12.65 1.79
N ILE A 121 -2.22 11.40 1.36
CA ILE A 121 -1.84 10.28 2.23
C ILE A 121 -0.44 10.49 2.83
N ALA A 122 0.52 10.98 2.05
CA ALA A 122 1.87 11.27 2.54
C ALA A 122 1.85 12.35 3.61
N PHE A 123 1.14 13.46 3.37
CA PHE A 123 0.96 14.52 4.37
C PHE A 123 0.26 13.98 5.63
N ASN A 124 -0.76 13.12 5.46
CA ASN A 124 -1.43 12.48 6.59
C ASN A 124 -0.45 11.68 7.46
N ARG A 125 0.44 10.90 6.82
CA ARG A 125 1.40 10.04 7.53
C ARG A 125 2.53 10.81 8.18
N LEU A 126 3.03 11.86 7.53
CA LEU A 126 4.21 12.60 7.97
C LEU A 126 3.89 13.72 8.95
N ILE A 127 2.71 14.32 8.84
CA ILE A 127 2.34 15.50 9.62
C ILE A 127 1.16 15.18 10.52
N VAL A 128 0.01 14.80 9.95
CA VAL A 128 -1.25 14.71 10.70
C VAL A 128 -1.20 13.65 11.79
N ILE A 129 -0.77 12.43 11.49
CA ILE A 129 -0.68 11.35 12.50
C ILE A 129 0.31 11.71 13.63
N PRO A 130 1.56 12.13 13.36
CA PRO A 130 2.48 12.55 14.42
C PRO A 130 1.95 13.70 15.28
N PHE A 131 1.39 14.75 14.66
CA PHE A 131 0.81 15.86 15.42
C PHE A 131 -0.41 15.44 16.23
N PHE A 132 -1.26 14.57 15.70
CA PHE A 132 -2.41 14.03 16.39
C PHE A 132 -2.02 13.24 17.65
N VAL A 133 -0.98 12.41 17.54
CA VAL A 133 -0.40 11.70 18.68
C VAL A 133 0.21 12.70 19.69
N LEU A 134 0.91 13.74 19.22
CA LEU A 134 1.47 14.79 20.08
C LEU A 134 0.37 15.53 20.87
N CYS A 135 -0.74 15.90 20.23
CA CYS A 135 -1.88 16.52 20.91
C CYS A 135 -2.44 15.63 22.04
N THR A 136 -2.40 14.31 21.86
CA THR A 136 -2.81 13.35 22.90
C THR A 136 -1.91 13.44 24.13
N PHE A 137 -0.58 13.47 23.92
CA PHE A 137 0.38 13.61 25.02
C PHE A 137 0.32 14.96 25.72
N LEU A 138 0.08 16.05 24.97
CA LEU A 138 -0.04 17.39 25.55
C LEU A 138 -1.29 17.54 26.43
N LEU A 139 -2.41 16.96 26.02
CA LEU A 139 -3.64 16.96 26.83
C LEU A 139 -3.48 16.20 28.16
N ASP A 140 -2.71 15.11 28.17
CA ASP A 140 -2.36 14.38 29.40
C ASP A 140 -1.45 15.21 30.32
N TYR A 141 -0.52 15.98 29.74
CA TYR A 141 0.40 16.84 30.48
C TYR A 141 -0.29 18.07 31.12
N GLU A 142 -1.19 18.73 30.40
CA GLU A 142 -1.85 19.96 30.85
C GLU A 142 -2.88 19.73 31.99
N LYS A 143 -3.22 18.47 32.30
CA LYS A 143 -4.16 18.08 33.38
C LYS A 143 -5.48 18.86 33.39
N GLY A 144 -6.01 19.20 32.21
CA GLY A 144 -7.27 19.91 32.07
C GLY A 144 -7.73 20.03 30.61
N PRO A 145 -9.01 20.34 30.37
CA PRO A 145 -9.54 20.46 29.02
C PRO A 145 -9.01 21.72 28.31
N SER A 146 -8.19 21.52 27.28
CA SER A 146 -7.74 22.59 26.39
C SER A 146 -8.59 22.62 25.12
N THR A 147 -9.50 23.59 25.02
CA THR A 147 -10.39 23.76 23.85
C THR A 147 -9.62 23.96 22.55
N LEU A 148 -8.46 24.61 22.61
CA LEU A 148 -7.57 24.81 21.46
C LEU A 148 -7.00 23.47 20.97
N LEU A 149 -6.41 22.67 21.87
CA LEU A 149 -5.84 21.36 21.52
C LEU A 149 -6.94 20.40 21.02
N PHE A 150 -8.11 20.43 21.63
CA PHE A 150 -9.27 19.67 21.17
C PHE A 150 -9.69 20.07 19.75
N SER A 151 -9.81 21.37 19.46
CA SER A 151 -10.16 21.86 18.12
C SER A 151 -9.13 21.46 17.06
N ILE A 152 -7.84 21.54 17.38
CA ILE A 152 -6.76 21.09 16.50
C ILE A 152 -6.87 19.58 16.24
N ALA A 153 -7.08 18.77 17.28
CA ALA A 153 -7.27 17.32 17.15
C ALA A 153 -8.50 16.99 16.28
N THR A 154 -9.59 17.76 16.39
CA THR A 154 -10.77 17.60 15.54
C THR A 154 -10.48 17.91 14.07
N ILE A 155 -9.71 18.96 13.77
CA ILE A 155 -9.32 19.25 12.38
C ILE A 155 -8.47 18.10 11.80
N PHE A 156 -7.53 17.59 12.60
CA PHE A 156 -6.68 16.48 12.19
C PHE A 156 -7.44 15.16 12.00
N ILE A 157 -8.43 14.84 12.82
CA ILE A 157 -9.23 13.62 12.59
C ILE A 157 -10.09 13.74 11.32
N VAL A 158 -10.61 14.93 11.00
CA VAL A 158 -11.34 15.17 9.74
C VAL A 158 -10.42 14.98 8.54
N TYR A 159 -9.22 15.54 8.59
CA TYR A 159 -8.22 15.33 7.53
C TYR A 159 -7.83 13.85 7.43
N PHE A 160 -7.60 13.18 8.55
CA PHE A 160 -7.27 11.76 8.59
C PHE A 160 -8.38 10.90 7.96
N ALA A 161 -9.65 11.18 8.28
CA ALA A 161 -10.79 10.49 7.70
C ALA A 161 -10.83 10.68 6.18
N TYR A 162 -10.62 11.91 5.70
CA TYR A 162 -10.55 12.20 4.26
C TYR A 162 -9.40 11.44 3.58
N ALA A 163 -8.19 11.49 4.13
CA ALA A 163 -7.02 10.76 3.62
C ALA A 163 -7.24 9.23 3.62
N THR A 164 -7.93 8.72 4.63
CA THR A 164 -8.30 7.30 4.74
C THR A 164 -9.29 6.90 3.65
N ILE A 165 -10.33 7.71 3.39
CA ILE A 165 -11.26 7.48 2.28
C ILE A 165 -10.51 7.44 0.94
N LEU A 166 -9.57 8.37 0.70
CA LEU A 166 -8.75 8.34 -0.51
C LEU A 166 -7.86 7.10 -0.59
N ARG A 167 -7.33 6.60 0.54
CA ARG A 167 -6.56 5.35 0.59
C ARG A 167 -7.43 4.13 0.26
N PHE A 168 -8.66 4.07 0.76
CA PHE A 168 -9.60 3.01 0.40
C PHE A 168 -10.00 3.10 -1.07
N TYR A 169 -10.31 4.29 -1.56
CA TYR A 169 -10.81 4.46 -2.93
C TYR A 169 -9.70 4.30 -3.98
N PHE A 170 -8.64 5.11 -3.91
CA PHE A 170 -7.56 5.04 -4.88
C PHE A 170 -6.57 3.93 -4.54
N GLY A 171 -6.13 3.81 -3.28
CA GLY A 171 -5.13 2.81 -2.89
C GLY A 171 -5.57 1.39 -3.23
N LEU A 172 -6.70 0.92 -2.68
CA LEU A 172 -7.14 -0.47 -2.93
C LEU A 172 -7.48 -0.75 -4.39
N VAL A 173 -8.11 0.20 -5.09
CA VAL A 173 -8.42 0.02 -6.51
C VAL A 173 -7.14 -0.13 -7.33
N GLU A 174 -6.10 0.64 -7.02
CA GLU A 174 -4.80 0.51 -7.69
C GLU A 174 -4.11 -0.82 -7.35
N GLU A 175 -4.08 -1.27 -6.09
CA GLU A 175 -3.53 -2.60 -5.71
C GLU A 175 -4.23 -3.74 -6.46
N HIS A 176 -5.56 -3.66 -6.56
CA HIS A 176 -6.36 -4.66 -7.26
C HIS A 176 -6.05 -4.68 -8.76
N ARG A 177 -6.03 -3.51 -9.41
CA ARG A 177 -5.77 -3.42 -10.85
C ARG A 177 -4.33 -3.78 -11.22
N ALA A 178 -3.35 -3.40 -10.40
CA ALA A 178 -1.96 -3.81 -10.58
C ALA A 178 -1.83 -5.34 -10.51
N SER A 179 -2.48 -5.95 -9.52
CA SER A 179 -2.53 -7.41 -9.39
C SER A 179 -3.22 -8.10 -10.56
N GLN A 180 -4.31 -7.53 -11.10
CA GLN A 180 -4.99 -8.06 -12.29
C GLN A 180 -4.09 -8.02 -13.52
N ILE A 181 -3.44 -6.89 -13.79
CA ILE A 181 -2.51 -6.75 -14.91
C ILE A 181 -1.37 -7.78 -14.81
N GLY A 182 -0.77 -7.91 -13.62
CA GLY A 182 0.25 -8.92 -13.37
C GLY A 182 -0.27 -10.35 -13.53
N LEU A 183 -1.50 -10.62 -13.10
CA LEU A 183 -2.12 -11.95 -13.20
C LEU A 183 -2.44 -12.34 -14.65
N ASP A 184 -2.94 -11.40 -15.45
CA ASP A 184 -3.23 -11.58 -16.87
C ASP A 184 -1.95 -11.89 -17.66
N TYR A 185 -0.83 -11.24 -17.30
CA TYR A 185 0.48 -11.58 -17.85
C TYR A 185 0.89 -13.00 -17.47
N VAL A 186 0.73 -13.38 -16.19
CA VAL A 186 1.12 -14.71 -15.72
C VAL A 186 0.31 -15.82 -16.40
N GLU A 187 -1.00 -15.63 -16.56
CA GLU A 187 -1.90 -16.59 -17.21
C GLU A 187 -1.46 -16.90 -18.65
N LYS A 188 -0.97 -15.89 -19.37
CA LYS A 188 -0.57 -16.02 -20.78
C LYS A 188 0.83 -16.60 -20.98
N ASN A 189 1.72 -16.45 -20.00
CA ASN A 189 3.16 -16.67 -20.19
C ASN A 189 3.75 -17.80 -19.34
N TYR A 190 3.03 -18.30 -18.32
CA TYR A 190 3.54 -19.34 -17.43
C TYR A 190 2.58 -20.51 -17.29
N ASP A 191 3.07 -21.60 -16.71
CA ASP A 191 2.28 -22.81 -16.50
C ASP A 191 1.15 -22.64 -15.48
N GLN A 192 0.25 -23.63 -15.46
CA GLN A 192 -0.92 -23.62 -14.59
C GLN A 192 -0.59 -23.68 -13.09
N LYS A 193 0.58 -24.20 -12.72
CA LYS A 193 1.03 -24.27 -11.32
C LYS A 193 1.44 -22.87 -10.84
N VAL A 194 2.22 -22.15 -11.63
CA VAL A 194 2.64 -20.77 -11.37
C VAL A 194 1.43 -19.85 -11.36
N PHE A 195 0.51 -20.00 -12.31
CA PHE A 195 -0.73 -19.20 -12.36
C PHE A 195 -1.61 -19.38 -11.12
N LYS A 196 -1.86 -20.63 -10.68
CA LYS A 196 -2.61 -20.89 -9.45
C LYS A 196 -1.94 -20.26 -8.24
N PHE A 197 -0.62 -20.39 -8.14
CA PHE A 197 0.17 -19.78 -7.06
C PHE A 197 0.06 -18.25 -7.07
N ALA A 198 0.21 -17.62 -8.24
CA ALA A 198 0.10 -16.18 -8.42
C ALA A 198 -1.27 -15.64 -8.02
N ARG A 199 -2.34 -16.31 -8.48
CA ARG A 199 -3.72 -15.95 -8.15
C ARG A 199 -3.97 -15.93 -6.64
N VAL A 200 -3.45 -16.92 -5.92
CA VAL A 200 -3.59 -16.97 -4.45
C VAL A 200 -2.71 -15.90 -3.80
N SER A 201 -1.47 -15.76 -4.23
CA SER A 201 -0.52 -14.78 -3.69
C SER A 201 -1.04 -13.35 -3.80
N TYR A 202 -1.51 -12.92 -4.98
CA TYR A 202 -2.05 -11.57 -5.15
C TYR A 202 -3.29 -11.30 -4.30
N ARG A 203 -4.19 -12.28 -4.15
CA ARG A 203 -5.35 -12.15 -3.26
C ARG A 203 -4.91 -11.99 -1.80
N LEU A 204 -3.93 -12.77 -1.36
CA LEU A 204 -3.41 -12.69 0.00
C LEU A 204 -2.73 -11.35 0.27
N PHE A 205 -1.89 -10.86 -0.65
CA PHE A 205 -1.23 -9.55 -0.50
C PHE A 205 -2.25 -8.40 -0.53
N TYR A 206 -3.27 -8.48 -1.38
CA TYR A 206 -4.39 -7.53 -1.36
C TYR A 206 -5.13 -7.54 -0.01
N CYS A 207 -5.46 -8.73 0.52
CA CYS A 207 -6.11 -8.85 1.84
C CYS A 207 -5.22 -8.32 2.96
N GLN A 208 -3.92 -8.61 2.93
CA GLN A 208 -2.95 -8.07 3.90
C GLN A 208 -2.96 -6.55 3.86
N TYR A 209 -2.86 -5.94 2.67
CA TYR A 209 -2.91 -4.49 2.51
C TYR A 209 -4.23 -3.88 3.01
N LEU A 210 -5.36 -4.54 2.73
CA LEU A 210 -6.68 -4.14 3.20
C LEU A 210 -6.75 -4.13 4.73
N PHE A 211 -6.33 -5.21 5.38
CA PHE A 211 -6.36 -5.32 6.83
C PHE A 211 -5.40 -4.33 7.50
N PHE A 212 -4.20 -4.13 6.95
CA PHE A 212 -3.31 -3.08 7.42
C PHE A 212 -3.95 -1.68 7.31
N THR A 213 -4.62 -1.39 6.19
CA THR A 213 -5.31 -0.11 6.01
C THR A 213 -6.46 0.07 7.00
N LEU A 214 -7.26 -0.98 7.24
CA LEU A 214 -8.32 -0.99 8.26
C LEU A 214 -7.77 -0.83 9.68
N LEU A 215 -6.64 -1.47 9.99
CA LEU A 215 -6.01 -1.37 11.31
C LEU A 215 -5.63 0.08 11.63
N PHE A 216 -4.98 0.78 10.69
CA PHE A 216 -4.66 2.19 10.88
C PHE A 216 -5.91 3.06 11.04
N ALA A 217 -6.94 2.82 10.22
CA ALA A 217 -8.20 3.57 10.31
C ALA A 217 -8.86 3.41 11.69
N VAL A 218 -8.95 2.18 12.19
CA VAL A 218 -9.58 1.89 13.48
C VAL A 218 -8.70 2.33 14.66
N ALA A 219 -7.38 2.18 14.58
CA ALA A 219 -6.46 2.61 15.63
C ALA A 219 -6.50 4.13 15.85
N ILE A 220 -6.50 4.93 14.78
CA ILE A 220 -6.57 6.40 14.92
C ILE A 220 -7.95 6.85 15.42
N ALA A 221 -9.03 6.21 14.96
CA ALA A 221 -10.36 6.44 15.52
C ALA A 221 -10.45 6.06 17.01
N PHE A 222 -9.74 5.02 17.45
CA PHE A 222 -9.62 4.64 18.87
C PHE A 222 -8.91 5.69 19.70
N ILE A 223 -7.78 6.18 19.21
CA ILE A 223 -7.03 7.24 19.88
C ILE A 223 -7.89 8.51 19.97
N TYR A 224 -8.60 8.89 18.91
CA TYR A 224 -9.53 10.03 18.97
C TYR A 224 -10.63 9.86 20.00
N TRP A 225 -11.23 8.66 20.06
CA TRP A 225 -12.25 8.36 21.05
C TRP A 225 -11.70 8.48 22.49
N LEU A 226 -10.46 8.03 22.73
CA LEU A 226 -9.80 8.20 24.03
C LEU A 226 -9.63 9.69 24.37
N ILE A 227 -9.12 10.51 23.45
CA ILE A 227 -8.96 11.95 23.65
C ILE A 227 -10.30 12.61 24.02
N PHE A 228 -11.35 12.32 23.27
CA PHE A 228 -12.69 12.85 23.52
C PHE A 228 -13.25 12.39 24.88
N PHE A 229 -13.06 11.11 25.22
CA PHE A 229 -13.48 10.57 26.50
C PHE A 229 -12.79 11.28 27.67
N PHE A 230 -11.47 11.51 27.59
CA PHE A 230 -10.75 12.27 28.61
C PHE A 230 -11.21 13.73 28.65
N TYR A 231 -11.42 14.38 27.51
CA TYR A 231 -11.88 15.77 27.45
C TYR A 231 -13.26 16.01 28.10
N ILE A 232 -14.19 15.05 27.98
CA ILE A 232 -15.55 15.17 28.55
C ILE A 232 -15.62 14.79 30.04
N ASN A 233 -14.75 13.88 30.50
CA ASN A 233 -14.80 13.35 31.86
C ASN A 233 -13.77 13.99 32.82
N LEU A 234 -13.07 15.04 32.38
CA LEU A 234 -12.22 15.94 33.19
C LEU A 234 -12.98 17.25 33.46
#